data_AF-W9GZY3-F1
#
_entry.id   AF-W9GZY3-F1
#
_cell.length_a   1.000
_cell.length_b   1.000
_cell.length_c   1.000
_cell.angle_alpha   90.00
_cell.angle_beta   90.00
_cell.angle_gamma   90.00
#
_symmetry.space_group_name_H-M   'P 1'
#
loop_
_entity.id
_entity.type
_entity.pdbx_description
1 polymer ?
#
loop_
_entity_poly.entity_id
_entity_poly.type
_entity_poly.pdbx_seq_one_letter_code
_entity_poly.pdbx_strand_id
1 'polypeptide(L)'
;MSFIDALIGHLAQHGARHGVGSDDLPLLVPAVVAAGALVAFADGATDPAELREIDDEALGCLMGDATRTEDIHRVLAKHLSNYDRDTKFGHDRALAVLADFSDAPEDQRALVLRAALDVGGAGSDGALTQPERDAALEIARILKLDPSTHGL
;
A
#
# COMPACT_ATOMS: atom_id res chain seq x y z
N MET A 1 -15.25 0.43 20.61
CA MET A 1 -15.53 0.36 19.17
C MET A 1 -14.42 1.05 18.45
N SER A 2 -13.77 0.38 17.51
CA SER A 2 -12.70 0.95 16.70
C SER A 2 -13.28 2.02 15.77
N PHE A 3 -12.53 3.06 15.43
CA PHE A 3 -12.91 4.01 14.38
C PHE A 3 -13.15 3.29 13.04
N ILE A 4 -12.53 2.13 12.84
CA ILE A 4 -12.79 1.23 11.70
C ILE A 4 -14.22 0.68 11.77
N ASP A 5 -14.72 0.24 12.92
CA ASP A 5 -16.12 -0.20 13.09
C ASP A 5 -17.11 0.95 12.87
N ALA A 6 -16.73 2.17 13.26
CA ALA A 6 -17.56 3.37 13.05
C ALA A 6 -17.57 3.81 11.58
N LEU A 7 -16.46 3.63 10.86
CA LEU A 7 -16.36 3.89 9.43
C LEU A 7 -17.13 2.83 8.64
N ILE A 8 -16.97 1.54 8.98
CA ILE A 8 -17.73 0.42 8.42
C ILE A 8 -19.24 0.61 8.67
N GLY A 9 -19.62 1.02 9.89
CA GLY A 9 -21.01 1.29 10.24
C GLY A 9 -21.62 2.51 9.54
N HIS A 10 -20.84 3.58 9.32
CA HIS A 10 -21.30 4.78 8.61
C HIS A 10 -21.41 4.55 7.10
N LEU A 11 -20.54 3.72 6.54
CA LEU A 11 -20.57 3.32 5.13
C LEU A 11 -21.71 2.32 4.84
N ALA A 12 -22.04 1.44 5.79
CA ALA A 12 -23.17 0.51 5.67
C ALA A 12 -24.55 1.21 5.65
N GLN A 13 -24.69 2.39 6.25
CA GLN A 13 -25.98 3.11 6.32
C GLN A 13 -26.34 3.91 5.06
N HIS A 14 -25.38 4.15 4.16
CA HIS A 14 -25.59 4.93 2.93
C HIS A 14 -25.58 4.12 1.62
N GLY A 15 -25.37 2.79 1.68
CA GLY A 15 -25.21 1.90 0.52
C GLY A 15 -26.49 1.47 -0.21
N ALA A 16 -27.66 2.03 0.10
CA ALA A 16 -28.92 1.67 -0.58
C ALA A 16 -29.28 2.68 -1.67
N ARG A 17 -28.42 2.77 -2.71
CA ARG A 17 -28.74 3.12 -4.13
C ARG A 17 -27.46 3.62 -4.83
N HIS A 18 -26.85 2.75 -5.63
CA HIS A 18 -25.79 3.07 -6.61
C HIS A 18 -24.49 3.68 -6.05
N GLY A 19 -23.81 3.00 -5.13
CA GLY A 19 -22.51 3.44 -4.60
C GLY A 19 -21.47 2.32 -4.67
N VAL A 20 -20.48 2.48 -5.55
CA VAL A 20 -19.21 1.75 -5.45
C VAL A 20 -18.46 2.39 -4.30
N GLY A 21 -18.44 1.68 -3.17
CA GLY A 21 -17.71 2.08 -1.97
C GLY A 21 -16.28 1.56 -2.06
N SER A 22 -15.37 2.13 -1.26
CA SER A 22 -14.00 1.64 -1.11
C SER A 22 -13.87 0.17 -0.65
N ASP A 23 -14.99 -0.52 -0.39
CA ASP A 23 -15.10 -1.96 -0.15
C ASP A 23 -15.05 -2.79 -1.45
N ASP A 24 -15.11 -2.16 -2.63
CA ASP A 24 -15.11 -2.84 -3.93
C ASP A 24 -13.70 -3.02 -4.53
N LEU A 25 -12.67 -2.41 -3.95
CA LEU A 25 -11.29 -2.61 -4.39
C LEU A 25 -10.77 -3.96 -3.86
N PRO A 26 -10.12 -4.79 -4.69
CA PRO A 26 -9.40 -5.96 -4.19
C PRO A 26 -8.45 -5.51 -3.08
N LEU A 27 -8.40 -6.24 -1.96
CA LEU A 27 -7.49 -5.96 -0.82
C LEU A 27 -6.03 -5.76 -1.25
N LEU A 28 -5.68 -6.26 -2.42
CA LEU A 28 -4.42 -6.06 -3.12
C LEU A 28 -4.06 -4.58 -3.31
N VAL A 29 -4.98 -3.74 -3.75
CA VAL A 29 -4.68 -2.32 -4.06
C VAL A 29 -4.27 -1.55 -2.79
N PRO A 30 -5.06 -1.59 -1.69
CA PRO A 30 -4.61 -1.00 -0.42
C PRO A 30 -3.29 -1.58 0.09
N ALA A 31 -3.04 -2.89 -0.11
CA ALA A 31 -1.79 -3.52 0.31
C ALA A 31 -0.57 -3.02 -0.51
N VAL A 32 -0.71 -2.88 -1.83
CA VAL A 32 0.32 -2.30 -2.70
C VAL A 32 0.63 -0.86 -2.30
N VAL A 33 -0.40 -0.04 -2.11
CA VAL A 33 -0.22 1.36 -1.67
C VAL A 33 0.45 1.43 -0.30
N ALA A 34 0.04 0.58 0.65
CA ALA A 34 0.64 0.54 1.98
C ALA A 34 2.11 0.10 1.96
N ALA A 35 2.43 -0.93 1.17
CA ALA A 35 3.80 -1.43 1.04
C ALA A 35 4.71 -0.41 0.36
N GLY A 36 4.26 0.19 -0.73
CA GLY A 36 4.98 1.25 -1.43
C GLY A 36 5.21 2.48 -0.54
N ALA A 37 4.20 2.91 0.22
CA ALA A 37 4.34 4.01 1.18
C ALA A 37 5.32 3.68 2.33
N LEU A 38 5.42 2.42 2.77
CA LEU A 38 6.43 2.05 3.77
C LEU A 38 7.86 2.21 3.25
N VAL A 39 8.09 1.83 1.99
CA VAL A 39 9.41 1.94 1.36
C VAL A 39 9.72 3.39 1.01
N ALA A 40 8.82 4.10 0.34
CA ALA A 40 9.03 5.48 -0.12
C ALA A 40 9.21 6.50 1.02
N PHE A 41 8.78 6.19 2.25
CA PHE A 41 8.98 7.04 3.42
C PHE A 41 10.07 6.51 4.37
N ALA A 42 10.74 5.41 4.03
CA ALA A 42 11.69 4.74 4.92
C ALA A 42 12.94 5.58 5.21
N ASP A 43 13.40 6.36 4.23
CA ASP A 43 14.58 7.22 4.36
C ASP A 43 14.25 8.58 5.01
N GLY A 44 12.96 8.85 5.28
CA GLY A 44 12.46 10.08 5.87
C GLY A 44 12.27 11.24 4.88
N ALA A 45 12.56 11.03 3.61
CA ALA A 45 12.16 11.87 2.50
C ALA A 45 11.10 11.12 1.67
N THR A 46 10.61 11.74 0.60
CA THR A 46 9.75 11.05 -0.35
C THR A 46 10.06 11.62 -1.73
N ASP A 47 10.49 10.79 -2.66
CA ASP A 47 10.76 11.23 -4.02
C ASP A 47 9.45 11.26 -4.83
N PRO A 48 9.17 12.34 -5.60
CA PRO A 48 8.08 12.35 -6.55
C PRO A 48 8.05 11.15 -7.52
N ALA A 49 9.20 10.55 -7.84
CA ALA A 49 9.30 9.33 -8.65
C ALA A 49 8.71 8.12 -7.93
N GLU A 50 9.00 7.94 -6.64
CA GLU A 50 8.45 6.85 -5.83
C GLU A 50 6.94 6.98 -5.66
N LEU A 51 6.45 8.21 -5.42
CA LEU A 51 5.01 8.48 -5.33
C LEU A 51 4.27 8.15 -6.62
N ARG A 52 4.90 8.44 -7.77
CA ARG A 52 4.36 8.08 -9.08
C ARG A 52 4.35 6.57 -9.28
N GLU A 53 5.42 5.89 -8.88
CA GLU A 53 5.51 4.43 -8.99
C GLU A 53 4.46 3.73 -8.13
N ILE A 54 4.16 4.24 -6.92
CA ILE A 54 3.06 3.71 -6.08
C ILE A 54 1.73 3.79 -6.83
N ASP A 55 1.46 4.90 -7.51
CA ASP A 55 0.24 5.09 -8.29
C ASP A 55 0.19 4.14 -9.50
N ASP A 56 1.30 4.03 -10.25
CA ASP A 56 1.42 3.17 -11.42
C ASP A 56 1.25 1.67 -11.04
N GLU A 57 1.85 1.20 -9.95
CA GLU A 57 1.69 -0.17 -9.42
C GLU A 57 0.25 -0.44 -8.94
N ALA A 58 -0.35 0.51 -8.24
CA ALA A 58 -1.73 0.39 -7.77
C ALA A 58 -2.73 0.34 -8.95
N LEU A 59 -2.50 1.17 -9.98
CA LEU A 59 -3.27 1.15 -11.23
C LEU A 59 -3.06 -0.15 -12.02
N GLY A 60 -1.83 -0.68 -12.04
CA GLY A 60 -1.50 -1.97 -12.65
C GLY A 60 -2.35 -3.12 -12.11
N CYS A 61 -2.64 -3.08 -10.80
CA CYS A 61 -3.51 -4.06 -10.14
C CYS A 61 -4.97 -4.03 -10.61
N LEU A 62 -5.43 -2.94 -11.23
CA LEU A 62 -6.81 -2.83 -11.75
C LEU A 62 -7.02 -3.38 -13.15
N MET A 63 -5.97 -3.87 -13.83
CA MET A 63 -6.06 -4.39 -15.20
C MET A 63 -6.80 -3.46 -16.19
N GLY A 64 -6.76 -2.14 -15.98
CA GLY A 64 -7.38 -1.14 -16.86
C GLY A 64 -8.83 -0.74 -16.56
N ASP A 65 -9.36 -1.05 -15.37
CA ASP A 65 -10.66 -0.49 -14.94
C ASP A 65 -10.55 0.99 -14.55
N ALA A 66 -10.71 1.87 -15.53
CA ALA A 66 -10.69 3.32 -15.36
C ALA A 66 -11.78 3.87 -14.43
N THR A 67 -12.85 3.09 -14.15
CA THR A 67 -13.92 3.54 -13.24
C THR A 67 -13.50 3.52 -11.78
N ARG A 68 -12.41 2.82 -11.46
CA ARG A 68 -11.87 2.65 -10.10
C ARG A 68 -10.60 3.47 -9.84
N THR A 69 -10.08 4.17 -10.85
CA THR A 69 -8.92 5.06 -10.70
C THR A 69 -9.12 6.12 -9.63
N GLU A 70 -10.33 6.70 -9.54
CA GLU A 70 -10.65 7.68 -8.48
C GLU A 70 -10.62 7.06 -7.07
N ASP A 71 -10.97 5.78 -6.93
CA ASP A 71 -10.89 5.06 -5.66
C ASP A 71 -9.43 4.84 -5.23
N ILE A 72 -8.55 4.52 -6.18
CA ILE A 72 -7.10 4.37 -5.93
C ILE A 72 -6.50 5.67 -5.46
N HIS A 73 -6.74 6.77 -6.19
CA HIS A 73 -6.21 8.07 -5.79
C HIS A 73 -6.71 8.47 -4.39
N ARG A 74 -7.95 8.09 -4.02
CA ARG A 74 -8.47 8.29 -2.65
C ARG A 74 -7.72 7.46 -1.61
N VAL A 75 -7.41 6.20 -1.91
CA VAL A 75 -6.62 5.32 -1.02
C VAL A 75 -5.19 5.85 -0.87
N LEU A 76 -4.54 6.20 -1.98
CA LEU A 76 -3.20 6.79 -2.01
C LEU A 76 -3.16 8.08 -1.19
N ALA A 77 -4.04 9.05 -1.49
CA ALA A 77 -4.10 10.32 -0.77
C ALA A 77 -4.32 10.14 0.75
N LYS A 78 -5.09 9.12 1.15
CA LYS A 78 -5.29 8.80 2.56
C LYS A 78 -4.02 8.28 3.22
N HIS A 79 -3.27 7.40 2.55
CA HIS A 79 -1.99 6.92 3.07
C HIS A 79 -0.99 8.08 3.21
N LEU A 80 -0.82 8.89 2.16
CA LEU A 80 0.06 10.07 2.20
C LEU A 80 -0.34 11.04 3.32
N SER A 81 -1.63 11.33 3.47
CA SER A 81 -2.11 12.22 4.54
C SER A 81 -1.81 11.69 5.95
N ASN A 82 -1.72 10.37 6.16
CA ASN A 82 -1.33 9.82 7.45
C ASN A 82 0.16 10.09 7.75
N TYR A 83 1.03 9.95 6.74
CA TYR A 83 2.46 10.23 6.86
C TYR A 83 2.75 11.73 7.03
N ASP A 84 2.05 12.60 6.30
CA ASP A 84 2.15 14.06 6.43
C ASP A 84 1.81 14.54 7.86
N ARG A 85 0.83 13.88 8.49
CA ARG A 85 0.38 14.25 9.83
C ARG A 85 1.35 13.79 10.90
N ASP A 86 1.79 12.55 10.82
CA ASP A 86 2.72 11.90 11.75
C ASP A 86 3.28 10.65 11.07
N THR A 87 4.58 10.65 10.78
CA THR A 87 5.25 9.57 10.05
C THR A 87 5.13 8.23 10.76
N LYS A 88 5.13 8.22 12.11
CA LYS A 88 4.91 7.01 12.89
C LYS A 88 3.47 6.52 12.77
N PHE A 89 2.50 7.44 12.78
CA PHE A 89 1.11 7.07 12.55
C PHE A 89 0.87 6.51 11.15
N GLY A 90 1.47 7.12 10.12
CA GLY A 90 1.45 6.61 8.75
C GLY A 90 2.02 5.19 8.65
N HIS A 91 3.19 4.99 9.24
CA HIS A 91 3.86 3.69 9.34
C HIS A 91 2.98 2.63 10.01
N ASP A 92 2.50 2.88 11.24
CA ASP A 92 1.67 1.93 11.99
C ASP A 92 0.38 1.56 11.23
N ARG A 93 -0.18 2.51 10.46
CA ARG A 93 -1.36 2.26 9.63
C ARG A 93 -1.05 1.40 8.41
N ALA A 94 0.08 1.63 7.75
CA ALA A 94 0.50 0.81 6.62
C ALA A 94 0.77 -0.64 7.07
N LEU A 95 1.44 -0.84 8.21
CA LEU A 95 1.64 -2.16 8.79
C LEU A 95 0.32 -2.89 9.09
N ALA A 96 -0.68 -2.19 9.61
CA ALA A 96 -1.99 -2.78 9.89
C ALA A 96 -2.67 -3.31 8.61
N VAL A 97 -2.61 -2.54 7.51
CA VAL A 97 -3.15 -2.98 6.22
C VAL A 97 -2.44 -4.24 5.71
N LEU A 98 -1.11 -4.30 5.82
CA LEU A 98 -0.33 -5.47 5.41
C LEU A 98 -0.60 -6.69 6.31
N ALA A 99 -0.79 -6.48 7.61
CA ALA A 99 -1.15 -7.55 8.53
C ALA A 99 -2.51 -8.17 8.16
N ASP A 100 -3.50 -7.35 7.83
CA ASP A 100 -4.81 -7.81 7.35
C ASP A 100 -4.70 -8.56 5.99
N PHE A 101 -3.68 -8.24 5.19
CA PHE A 101 -3.39 -8.91 3.91
C PHE A 101 -2.52 -10.18 4.03
N SER A 102 -1.94 -10.45 5.20
CA SER A 102 -0.92 -11.51 5.37
C SER A 102 -1.42 -12.94 5.07
N ASP A 103 -2.73 -13.17 5.09
CA ASP A 103 -3.35 -14.46 4.78
C ASP A 103 -3.83 -14.59 3.32
N ALA A 104 -3.56 -13.59 2.48
CA ALA A 104 -3.81 -13.66 1.04
C ALA A 104 -2.98 -14.77 0.35
N PRO A 105 -3.37 -15.22 -0.86
CA PRO A 105 -2.56 -16.14 -1.67
C PRO A 105 -1.12 -15.68 -1.84
N GLU A 106 -0.17 -16.62 -1.84
CA GLU A 106 1.27 -16.33 -1.87
C GLU A 106 1.68 -15.49 -3.09
N ASP A 107 1.07 -15.73 -4.25
CA ASP A 107 1.27 -14.97 -5.48
C ASP A 107 0.86 -13.50 -5.32
N GLN A 108 -0.22 -13.22 -4.59
CA GLN A 108 -0.66 -11.86 -4.32
C GLN A 108 0.23 -11.17 -3.30
N ARG A 109 0.66 -11.88 -2.25
CA ARG A 109 1.63 -11.35 -1.28
C ARG A 109 2.96 -11.03 -1.96
N ALA A 110 3.44 -11.92 -2.82
CA ALA A 110 4.64 -11.73 -3.61
C ALA A 110 4.53 -10.50 -4.55
N LEU A 111 3.35 -10.26 -5.12
CA LEU A 111 3.08 -9.06 -5.92
C LEU A 111 3.22 -7.80 -5.07
N VAL A 112 2.63 -7.76 -3.88
CA VAL A 112 2.75 -6.60 -2.96
C VAL A 112 4.21 -6.30 -2.60
N LEU A 113 4.98 -7.34 -2.25
CA LEU A 113 6.40 -7.16 -1.95
C LEU A 113 7.17 -6.66 -3.18
N ARG A 114 6.87 -7.18 -4.37
CA ARG A 114 7.51 -6.75 -5.61
C ARG A 114 7.22 -5.29 -5.94
N ALA A 115 5.96 -4.87 -5.87
CA ALA A 115 5.58 -3.48 -6.07
C ALA A 115 6.33 -2.54 -5.12
N ALA A 116 6.53 -2.94 -3.86
CA ALA A 116 7.30 -2.17 -2.90
C ALA A 116 8.78 -2.02 -3.29
N LEU A 117 9.39 -3.06 -3.86
CA LEU A 117 10.76 -3.01 -4.37
C LEU A 117 10.89 -2.14 -5.61
N ASP A 118 9.91 -2.22 -6.51
CA ASP A 118 9.86 -1.40 -7.72
C ASP A 118 9.73 0.09 -7.34
N VAL A 119 8.91 0.42 -6.34
CA VAL A 119 8.83 1.77 -5.73
C VAL A 119 10.18 2.23 -5.18
N GLY A 120 10.84 1.46 -4.32
CA GLY A 120 12.16 1.87 -3.78
C GLY A 120 13.26 1.98 -4.85
N GLY A 121 13.13 1.24 -5.96
CA GLY A 121 14.00 1.37 -7.12
C GLY A 121 13.81 2.67 -7.90
N ALA A 122 12.63 3.30 -7.83
CA ALA A 122 12.27 4.46 -8.64
C ALA A 122 13.00 5.76 -8.23
N GLY A 123 13.33 5.93 -6.94
CA GLY A 123 13.97 7.15 -6.42
C GLY A 123 15.50 7.19 -6.56
N SER A 124 16.18 6.04 -6.48
CA SER A 124 17.64 5.98 -6.21
C SER A 124 18.48 5.36 -7.33
N ASP A 125 18.41 5.90 -8.56
CA ASP A 125 19.13 5.38 -9.75
C ASP A 125 18.92 3.86 -9.99
N GLY A 126 17.83 3.28 -9.47
CA GLY A 126 17.52 1.85 -9.56
C GLY A 126 18.05 0.99 -8.39
N ALA A 127 18.59 1.57 -7.32
CA ALA A 127 19.14 0.83 -6.18
C ALA A 127 18.51 1.22 -4.85
N LEU A 128 17.98 0.25 -4.10
CA LEU A 128 17.40 0.50 -2.79
C LEU A 128 18.45 0.98 -1.77
N THR A 129 18.11 2.04 -1.02
CA THR A 129 18.86 2.50 0.15
C THR A 129 18.75 1.50 1.31
N GLN A 130 19.60 1.62 2.33
CA GLN A 130 19.54 0.72 3.50
C GLN A 130 18.18 0.81 4.24
N PRO A 131 17.61 2.01 4.50
CA PRO A 131 16.28 2.12 5.11
C PRO A 131 15.17 1.46 4.28
N GLU A 132 15.18 1.64 2.96
CA GLU A 132 14.21 1.00 2.07
C GLU A 132 14.33 -0.54 2.07
N ARG A 133 15.56 -1.07 2.11
CA ARG A 133 15.79 -2.51 2.27
C ARG A 133 15.26 -3.02 3.60
N ASP A 134 15.49 -2.29 4.68
CA ASP A 134 14.98 -2.68 6.01
C ASP A 134 13.44 -2.68 6.04
N ALA A 135 12.80 -1.70 5.39
CA ALA A 135 11.35 -1.65 5.21
C ALA A 135 10.83 -2.82 4.35
N ALA A 136 11.50 -3.13 3.24
CA ALA A 136 11.15 -4.27 2.39
C ALA A 136 11.28 -5.62 3.13
N LEU A 137 12.29 -5.76 3.99
CA LEU A 137 12.44 -6.93 4.86
C LEU A 137 11.32 -7.02 5.90
N GLU A 138 10.85 -5.90 6.45
CA GLU A 138 9.70 -5.87 7.34
C GLU A 138 8.41 -6.28 6.63
N ILE A 139 8.17 -5.76 5.43
CA ILE A 139 7.05 -6.15 4.57
C ILE A 139 7.08 -7.65 4.29
N ALA A 140 8.23 -8.20 3.88
CA ALA A 140 8.38 -9.63 3.61
C ALA A 140 8.04 -10.49 4.84
N ARG A 141 8.46 -10.07 6.05
CA ARG A 141 8.12 -10.77 7.30
C ARG A 141 6.62 -10.74 7.59
N ILE A 142 5.96 -9.59 7.44
CA ILE A 142 4.52 -9.46 7.69
C ILE A 142 3.73 -10.32 6.70
N LEU A 143 4.15 -10.32 5.43
CA LEU A 143 3.54 -11.11 4.38
C LEU A 143 3.95 -12.59 4.40
N LYS A 144 4.76 -13.02 5.38
CA LYS A 144 5.21 -14.41 5.55
C LYS A 144 5.93 -14.95 4.30
N LEU A 145 6.70 -14.09 3.62
CA LEU A 145 7.50 -14.43 2.45
C LEU A 145 8.97 -14.64 2.82
N ASP A 146 9.67 -15.45 2.02
CA ASP A 146 11.13 -15.61 2.14
C ASP A 146 11.83 -14.46 1.40
N PRO A 147 12.58 -13.57 2.09
CA PRO A 147 13.24 -12.44 1.42
C PRO A 147 14.24 -12.86 0.34
N SER A 148 14.86 -14.05 0.49
CA SER A 148 15.91 -14.53 -0.42
C SER A 148 15.39 -14.81 -1.83
N THR A 149 14.09 -15.07 -1.99
CA THR A 149 13.45 -15.30 -3.30
C THR A 149 13.13 -14.00 -4.05
N HIS A 150 13.33 -12.84 -3.40
CA HIS A 150 12.98 -11.51 -3.94
C HIS A 150 14.18 -10.57 -4.10
N GLY A 151 15.42 -11.06 -3.93
CA GLY A 151 16.63 -10.24 -4.10
C GLY A 151 16.93 -9.30 -2.93
N LEU A 152 16.38 -9.60 -1.76
CA LEU A 152 16.61 -8.90 -0.48
C LEU A 152 17.70 -9.58 0.37
#